data_AF-A0A1G9KG09-F1
#
_entry.id   AF-A0A1G9KG09-F1
#
_cell.length_a   1.000
_cell.length_b   1.000
_cell.length_c   1.000
_cell.angle_alpha   90.00
_cell.angle_beta   90.00
_cell.angle_gamma   90.00
#
_symmetry.space_group_name_H-M   'P 1'
#
loop_
_entity.id
_entity.type
_entity.pdbx_description
1 polymer ?
#
loop_
_entity_poly.entity_id
_entity_poly.type
_entity_poly.pdbx_seq_one_letter_code
_entity_poly.pdbx_strand_id
1 'polypeptide(L)'
;MRNAVGFYWTLPVPWAGFKELPEGIEEAAKASRTIRYQCELIRHYAKDSNYQLVAEEVFLEIEPDRGSRYIREPLRRVEEICRANDAVLLYVDFSMVQNWRGHEPLSDWARETRIDFEKVWPDEILIDGRAFDPHKHFSAWRARQSEWTEGKEQRTSRALAVARQLRNGKQTYKAISEELNAQEIRSATGKPWTEESIRKLLGPKR
;
A
#
# COMPACT_ATOMS: atom_id res chain seq x y z
N MET A 1 14.08 10.81 -28.92
CA MET A 1 13.74 9.84 -27.86
C MET A 1 14.46 10.32 -26.61
N ARG A 2 13.72 10.56 -25.54
CA ARG A 2 14.24 11.12 -24.28
C ARG A 2 14.28 10.02 -23.23
N ASN A 3 15.25 10.04 -22.31
CA ASN A 3 15.30 9.04 -21.25
C ASN A 3 14.26 9.35 -20.16
N ALA A 4 13.73 8.30 -19.54
CA ALA A 4 12.79 8.40 -18.44
C ALA A 4 13.08 7.35 -17.35
N VAL A 5 12.74 7.69 -16.11
CA VAL A 5 12.73 6.77 -14.97
C VAL A 5 11.30 6.65 -14.47
N GLY A 6 10.78 5.43 -14.36
CA GLY A 6 9.45 5.18 -13.77
C GLY A 6 9.54 5.08 -12.25
N PHE A 7 8.65 5.77 -11.53
CA PHE A 7 8.56 5.66 -10.07
C PHE A 7 7.15 5.28 -9.63
N TYR A 8 7.05 4.16 -8.93
CA TYR A 8 5.79 3.52 -8.57
C TYR A 8 5.65 3.43 -7.07
N TRP A 9 4.48 3.77 -6.55
CA TRP A 9 4.28 3.73 -5.10
C TRP A 9 2.91 3.19 -4.71
N THR A 10 2.84 2.64 -3.50
CA THR A 10 1.57 2.17 -2.93
C THR A 10 1.61 2.29 -1.41
N LEU A 11 0.45 2.18 -0.78
CA LEU A 11 0.31 2.12 0.67
C LEU A 11 0.28 0.65 1.15
N PRO A 12 0.76 0.35 2.36
CA PRO A 12 0.50 -0.93 2.99
C PRO A 12 -0.98 -1.06 3.32
N VAL A 13 -1.48 -2.29 3.31
CA VAL A 13 -2.81 -2.65 3.76
C VAL A 13 -2.69 -3.76 4.81
N PRO A 14 -2.25 -3.45 6.04
CA PRO A 14 -1.85 -4.46 7.02
C PRO A 14 -2.98 -5.40 7.41
N TRP A 15 -4.23 -4.91 7.43
CA TRP A 15 -5.41 -5.71 7.74
C TRP A 15 -5.74 -6.73 6.64
N ALA A 16 -5.32 -6.47 5.40
CA ALA A 16 -5.41 -7.39 4.27
C ALA A 16 -4.14 -8.22 4.07
N GLY A 17 -3.18 -8.14 5.01
CA GLY A 17 -1.92 -8.90 4.96
C GLY A 17 -0.82 -8.28 4.10
N PHE A 18 -1.07 -7.17 3.42
CA PHE A 18 -0.08 -6.49 2.59
C PHE A 18 0.73 -5.49 3.42
N LYS A 19 1.98 -5.82 3.77
CA LYS A 19 2.82 -5.02 4.68
C LYS A 19 4.21 -4.71 4.13
N GLU A 20 4.63 -5.47 3.14
CA GLU A 20 5.95 -5.41 2.56
C GLU A 20 5.78 -5.45 1.04
N LEU A 21 6.71 -4.80 0.34
CA LEU A 21 6.74 -4.75 -1.11
C LEU A 21 8.07 -5.36 -1.55
N PRO A 22 8.07 -6.33 -2.47
CA PRO A 22 9.30 -6.83 -3.09
C PRO A 22 10.10 -5.69 -3.74
N GLU A 23 11.43 -5.79 -3.72
CA GLU A 23 12.31 -4.79 -4.34
C GLU A 23 12.27 -4.82 -5.87
N GLY A 24 12.06 -6.00 -6.46
CA GLY A 24 11.97 -6.18 -7.91
C GLY A 24 10.65 -5.67 -8.48
N ILE A 25 10.71 -4.97 -9.62
CA ILE A 25 9.55 -4.33 -10.25
C ILE A 25 8.46 -5.34 -10.61
N GLU A 26 8.83 -6.47 -11.21
CA GLU A 26 7.87 -7.47 -11.65
C GLU A 26 7.27 -8.23 -10.47
N GLU A 27 8.05 -8.49 -9.42
CA GLU A 27 7.60 -9.07 -8.16
C GLU A 27 6.64 -8.12 -7.43
N ALA A 28 6.98 -6.83 -7.37
CA ALA A 28 6.14 -5.78 -6.80
C ALA A 28 4.82 -5.63 -7.56
N ALA A 29 4.86 -5.70 -8.89
CA ALA A 29 3.69 -5.68 -9.74
C ALA A 29 2.80 -6.92 -9.53
N LYS A 30 3.38 -8.10 -9.34
CA LYS A 30 2.62 -9.32 -8.98
C LYS A 30 1.97 -9.18 -7.59
N ALA A 31 2.67 -8.57 -6.64
CA ALA A 31 2.20 -8.41 -5.26
C ALA A 31 1.14 -7.30 -5.09
N SER A 32 1.19 -6.25 -5.90
CA SER A 32 0.28 -5.10 -5.82
C SER A 32 -0.33 -4.74 -7.17
N ARG A 33 -1.65 -4.87 -7.26
CA ARG A 33 -2.43 -4.43 -8.44
C ARG A 33 -2.24 -2.94 -8.75
N THR A 34 -2.03 -2.11 -7.72
CA THR A 34 -1.77 -0.67 -7.89
C THR A 34 -0.39 -0.42 -8.48
N ILE A 35 0.63 -1.19 -8.09
CA ILE A 35 1.97 -1.11 -8.70
C ILE A 35 1.91 -1.62 -10.14
N ARG A 36 1.29 -2.79 -10.39
CA ARG A 36 1.08 -3.32 -11.75
C ARG A 36 0.47 -2.27 -12.68
N TYR A 37 -0.59 -1.62 -12.21
CA TYR A 37 -1.25 -0.56 -12.96
C TYR A 37 -0.30 0.61 -13.29
N GLN A 38 0.47 1.09 -12.32
CA GLN A 38 1.43 2.18 -12.56
C GLN A 38 2.51 1.79 -13.56
N CYS A 39 3.07 0.58 -13.46
CA CYS A 39 4.05 0.07 -14.41
C CYS A 39 3.48 0.08 -15.83
N GLU A 40 2.30 -0.52 -16.04
CA GLU A 40 1.70 -0.62 -17.37
C GLU A 40 1.31 0.75 -17.93
N LEU A 41 0.74 1.63 -17.10
CA LEU A 41 0.39 2.99 -17.51
C LEU A 41 1.62 3.79 -17.93
N ILE A 42 2.69 3.76 -17.13
CA ILE A 42 3.93 4.50 -17.44
C ILE A 42 4.66 3.88 -18.63
N ARG A 43 4.65 2.56 -18.80
CA ARG A 43 5.22 1.90 -19.98
C ARG A 43 4.45 2.26 -21.27
N HIS A 44 3.12 2.30 -21.23
CA HIS A 44 2.30 2.80 -22.35
C HIS A 44 2.59 4.27 -22.63
N TYR A 45 2.56 5.11 -21.59
CA TYR A 45 2.86 6.54 -21.71
C TYR A 45 4.24 6.80 -22.30
N ALA A 46 5.25 6.07 -21.82
CA ALA A 46 6.62 6.21 -22.30
C ALA A 46 6.71 5.88 -23.80
N LYS A 47 6.05 4.80 -24.23
CA LYS A 47 6.00 4.41 -25.64
C LYS A 47 5.32 5.48 -26.50
N ASP A 48 4.16 5.97 -26.06
CA ASP A 48 3.35 6.93 -26.84
C ASP A 48 4.01 8.32 -26.90
N SER A 49 4.74 8.70 -25.85
CA SER A 49 5.44 9.99 -25.73
C SER A 49 6.92 9.92 -26.15
N ASN A 50 7.37 8.83 -26.77
CA ASN A 50 8.74 8.63 -27.28
C ASN A 50 9.84 8.76 -26.20
N TYR A 51 9.55 8.20 -25.02
CA TYR A 51 10.50 8.00 -23.93
C TYR A 51 11.14 6.60 -23.97
N GLN A 52 12.40 6.53 -23.57
CA GLN A 52 13.09 5.28 -23.25
C GLN A 52 13.16 5.14 -21.72
N LEU A 53 12.49 4.14 -21.15
CA LEU A 53 12.63 3.82 -19.74
C LEU A 53 14.01 3.22 -19.47
N VAL A 54 14.87 3.98 -18.78
CA VAL A 54 16.25 3.55 -18.45
C VAL A 54 16.33 2.90 -17.07
N ALA A 55 15.36 3.18 -16.21
CA ALA A 55 15.22 2.53 -14.90
C ALA A 55 13.76 2.62 -14.43
N GLU A 56 13.44 1.77 -13.45
CA GLU A 56 12.15 1.73 -12.78
C GLU A 56 12.43 1.51 -11.27
N GLU A 57 11.70 2.20 -10.41
CA GLU A 57 11.83 2.12 -8.95
C GLU A 57 10.46 1.97 -8.29
N VAL A 58 10.39 1.17 -7.23
CA VAL A 58 9.17 0.94 -6.43
C VAL A 58 9.36 1.40 -5.00
N PHE A 59 8.27 1.92 -4.41
CA PHE A 59 8.26 2.39 -3.04
C PHE A 59 6.97 2.02 -2.30
N LEU A 60 7.11 1.50 -1.08
CA LEU A 60 6.01 1.29 -0.16
C LEU A 60 5.97 2.45 0.85
N GLU A 61 4.97 3.31 0.74
CA GLU A 61 4.80 4.43 1.66
C GLU A 61 4.17 3.95 2.97
N ILE A 62 5.01 3.79 3.99
CA ILE A 62 4.63 3.23 5.29
C ILE A 62 3.84 4.20 6.19
N GLU A 63 3.79 5.50 5.86
CA GLU A 63 2.97 6.49 6.57
C GLU A 63 1.82 7.05 5.70
N PRO A 64 0.69 6.32 5.61
CA PRO A 64 -0.38 6.59 4.65
C PRO A 64 -1.15 7.91 4.86
N ASP A 65 -1.01 8.56 6.02
CA ASP A 65 -1.76 9.76 6.36
C ASP A 65 -1.14 11.07 5.89
N ARG A 66 0.16 11.09 5.58
CA ARG A 66 0.88 12.33 5.30
C ARG A 66 1.86 12.22 4.12
N GLY A 67 2.17 10.99 3.70
CA GLY A 67 3.45 10.73 3.04
C GLY A 67 4.59 10.97 4.05
N SER A 68 5.64 10.16 3.98
CA SER A 68 6.71 10.23 4.95
C SER A 68 7.96 10.85 4.35
N ARG A 69 8.89 11.26 5.22
CA ARG A 69 10.27 11.51 4.82
C ARG A 69 10.96 10.26 4.25
N TYR A 70 10.40 9.05 4.44
CA TYR A 70 11.01 7.80 3.96
C TYR A 70 11.03 7.74 2.44
N ILE A 71 10.16 8.47 1.75
CA ILE A 71 10.21 8.59 0.28
C ILE A 71 11.49 9.29 -0.20
N ARG A 72 12.16 10.11 0.63
CA ARG A 72 13.34 10.88 0.22
C ARG A 72 14.51 10.01 -0.19
N GLU A 73 14.68 8.84 0.42
CA GLU A 73 15.81 7.95 0.10
C GLU A 73 15.64 7.27 -1.27
N PRO A 74 14.49 6.64 -1.59
CA PRO A 74 14.16 6.21 -2.95
C PRO A 74 14.27 7.34 -3.97
N LEU A 75 13.74 8.53 -3.65
CA LEU A 75 13.81 9.66 -4.57
C LEU A 75 15.23 10.16 -4.80
N ARG A 76 16.14 10.05 -3.83
CA ARG A 76 17.56 10.35 -4.03
C ARG A 76 18.19 9.39 -5.03
N ARG A 77 17.90 8.09 -4.95
CA ARG A 77 18.39 7.11 -5.93
C ARG A 77 17.87 7.41 -7.33
N VAL A 78 16.57 7.70 -7.44
CA VAL A 78 15.95 8.15 -8.69
C VAL A 78 16.63 9.42 -9.23
N GLU A 79 16.91 10.39 -8.37
CA GLU A 79 17.60 11.63 -8.75
C GLU A 79 18.99 11.38 -9.33
N GLU A 80 19.76 10.49 -8.70
CA GLU A 80 21.09 10.08 -9.16
C GLU A 80 21.00 9.42 -10.55
N ILE A 81 20.05 8.52 -10.75
CA ILE A 81 19.82 7.85 -12.05
C ILE A 81 19.38 8.87 -13.10
N CYS A 82 18.43 9.75 -12.77
CA CYS A 82 17.95 10.77 -13.70
C CYS A 82 19.07 11.70 -14.15
N ARG A 83 19.91 12.18 -13.24
CA ARG A 83 21.06 13.03 -13.57
C ARG A 83 22.09 12.29 -14.41
N ALA A 84 22.38 11.03 -14.09
CA ALA A 84 23.36 10.23 -14.83
C ALA A 84 22.93 9.94 -16.27
N ASN A 85 21.61 9.90 -16.53
CA ASN A 85 21.04 9.52 -17.82
C ASN A 85 20.34 10.67 -18.57
N ASP A 86 20.40 11.90 -18.08
CA ASP A 86 19.61 13.03 -18.59
C ASP A 86 18.12 12.67 -18.75
N ALA A 87 17.56 12.02 -17.72
CA ALA A 87 16.22 11.43 -17.75
C ALA A 87 15.18 12.26 -17.00
N VAL A 88 13.94 12.19 -17.46
CA VAL A 88 12.76 12.71 -16.75
C VAL A 88 12.23 11.67 -15.77
N LEU A 89 11.77 12.08 -14.60
CA LEU A 89 11.02 11.20 -13.71
C LEU A 89 9.54 11.14 -14.12
N LEU A 90 9.03 9.93 -14.38
CA LEU A 90 7.60 9.67 -14.61
C LEU A 90 6.97 9.04 -13.37
N TYR A 91 5.85 9.58 -12.91
CA TYR A 91 5.05 8.98 -11.84
C TYR A 91 3.56 9.21 -12.06
N VAL A 92 2.73 8.34 -11.48
CA VAL A 92 1.28 8.48 -11.56
C VAL A 92 0.76 9.37 -10.44
N ASP A 93 0.04 10.43 -10.80
CA ASP A 93 -0.59 11.33 -9.83
C ASP A 93 -2.05 10.95 -9.58
N PHE A 94 -2.30 10.26 -8.47
CA PHE A 94 -3.65 9.83 -8.07
C PHE A 94 -4.52 10.94 -7.47
N SER A 95 -4.06 12.19 -7.38
CA SER A 95 -4.86 13.31 -6.81
C SER A 95 -6.18 13.54 -7.55
N MET A 96 -6.23 13.27 -8.86
CA MET A 96 -7.44 13.36 -9.69
C MET A 96 -8.46 12.24 -9.42
N VAL A 97 -8.04 11.14 -8.78
CA VAL A 97 -8.94 10.03 -8.46
C VAL A 97 -9.56 10.26 -7.08
N GLN A 98 -10.74 10.91 -7.06
CA GLN A 98 -11.63 10.99 -5.90
C GLN A 98 -10.95 11.47 -4.59
N ASN A 99 -10.04 12.44 -4.67
CA ASN A 99 -9.28 12.97 -3.51
C ASN A 99 -8.53 11.89 -2.72
N TRP A 100 -8.09 10.79 -3.37
CA TRP A 100 -7.49 9.66 -2.67
C TRP A 100 -6.36 10.07 -1.73
N ARG A 101 -5.44 10.88 -2.25
CA ARG A 101 -4.45 11.74 -1.58
C ARG A 101 -3.32 11.96 -2.60
N GLY A 102 -3.05 13.21 -2.95
CA GLY A 102 -1.78 13.54 -3.61
C GLY A 102 -0.62 13.18 -2.67
N HIS A 103 0.56 12.94 -3.23
CA HIS A 103 1.76 12.69 -2.42
C HIS A 103 2.48 14.01 -2.19
N GLU A 104 2.06 14.78 -1.18
CA GLU A 104 2.60 16.12 -0.90
C GLU A 104 4.14 16.11 -0.74
N PRO A 105 4.77 15.17 0.00
CA PRO A 105 6.23 15.10 0.07
C PRO A 105 6.93 14.83 -1.27
N LEU A 106 6.26 14.13 -2.21
CA LEU A 106 6.79 13.89 -3.55
C LEU A 106 6.69 15.17 -4.38
N SER A 107 5.57 15.89 -4.24
CA SER A 107 5.36 17.18 -4.89
C SER A 107 6.32 18.24 -4.36
N ASP A 108 6.56 18.28 -3.05
CA ASP A 108 7.51 19.16 -2.40
C ASP A 108 8.93 18.89 -2.88
N TRP A 109 9.35 17.62 -2.86
CA TRP A 109 10.65 17.21 -3.37
C TRP A 109 10.81 17.54 -4.86
N ALA A 110 9.76 17.36 -5.67
CA ALA A 110 9.77 17.70 -7.09
C ALA A 110 10.00 19.21 -7.33
N ARG A 111 9.53 20.08 -6.42
CA ARG A 111 9.82 21.54 -6.50
C ARG A 111 11.25 21.90 -6.10
N GLU A 112 11.91 21.08 -5.29
CA GLU A 112 13.26 21.32 -4.77
C GLU A 112 14.36 20.71 -5.64
N THR A 113 14.05 19.63 -6.37
CA THR A 113 15.02 18.95 -7.22
C THR A 113 15.36 19.75 -8.48
N ARG A 114 16.49 19.41 -9.09
CA ARG A 114 16.97 19.96 -10.37
C ARG A 114 16.75 19.01 -11.55
N ILE A 115 16.02 17.92 -11.35
CA ILE A 115 15.63 17.02 -12.44
C ILE A 115 14.26 17.40 -12.97
N ASP A 116 14.01 17.08 -14.22
CA ASP A 116 12.68 17.20 -14.78
C ASP A 116 11.79 16.07 -14.27
N PHE A 117 10.53 16.38 -14.02
CA PHE A 117 9.50 15.43 -13.60
C PHE A 117 8.22 15.66 -14.39
N GLU A 118 7.51 14.57 -14.66
CA GLU A 118 6.28 14.60 -15.42
C GLU A 118 5.23 13.70 -14.76
N LYS A 119 4.05 14.28 -14.60
CA LYS A 119 2.89 13.60 -14.03
C LYS A 119 2.18 12.83 -15.13
N VAL A 120 2.02 11.53 -14.92
CA VAL A 120 1.14 10.71 -15.73
C VAL A 120 -0.21 10.65 -15.04
N TRP A 121 -1.25 11.07 -15.75
CA TRP A 121 -2.60 11.06 -15.20
C TRP A 121 -3.19 9.65 -15.25
N PRO A 122 -3.89 9.21 -14.21
CA PRO A 122 -4.50 7.91 -14.19
C PRO A 122 -5.64 7.82 -15.21
N ASP A 123 -5.69 6.72 -15.96
CA ASP A 123 -6.71 6.42 -16.96
C ASP A 123 -7.08 4.92 -16.91
N GLU A 124 -8.24 4.55 -17.45
CA GLU A 124 -8.60 3.15 -17.62
C GLU A 124 -7.70 2.51 -18.69
N ILE A 125 -6.99 1.44 -18.32
CA ILE A 125 -6.12 0.71 -19.24
C ILE A 125 -6.44 -0.79 -19.24
N LEU A 126 -6.09 -1.47 -20.33
CA LEU A 126 -6.12 -2.92 -20.40
C LEU A 126 -4.83 -3.49 -19.84
N ILE A 127 -4.94 -4.38 -18.84
CA ILE A 127 -3.84 -5.16 -18.28
C ILE A 127 -4.20 -6.63 -18.46
N ASP A 128 -3.39 -7.37 -19.22
CA ASP A 128 -3.60 -8.80 -19.52
C ASP A 128 -5.02 -9.10 -20.03
N GLY A 129 -5.55 -8.21 -20.89
CA GLY A 129 -6.89 -8.32 -21.48
C GLY A 129 -8.05 -7.95 -20.56
N ARG A 130 -7.78 -7.43 -19.35
CA ARG A 130 -8.81 -6.97 -18.40
C ARG A 130 -8.69 -5.47 -18.17
N ALA A 131 -9.83 -4.77 -18.21
CA ALA A 131 -9.87 -3.35 -17.87
C ALA A 131 -9.51 -3.14 -16.40
N PHE A 132 -8.56 -2.25 -16.16
CA PHE A 132 -8.26 -1.69 -14.85
C PHE A 132 -8.75 -0.24 -14.83
N ASP A 133 -9.87 -0.03 -14.13
CA ASP A 133 -10.39 1.30 -13.85
C ASP A 133 -9.85 1.76 -12.48
N PRO A 134 -8.98 2.79 -12.44
CA PRO A 134 -8.46 3.28 -11.17
C PRO A 134 -9.59 3.73 -10.26
N HIS A 135 -10.60 4.47 -10.73
CA HIS A 135 -11.71 4.95 -9.90
C HIS A 135 -12.48 3.80 -9.23
N LYS A 136 -12.78 2.73 -9.96
CA LYS A 136 -13.48 1.55 -9.41
C LYS A 136 -12.62 0.79 -8.41
N HIS A 137 -11.38 0.49 -8.77
CA HIS A 137 -10.44 -0.25 -7.90
C HIS A 137 -10.29 0.46 -6.56
N PHE A 138 -10.07 1.76 -6.64
CA PHE A 138 -9.92 2.63 -5.51
C PHE A 138 -11.24 2.75 -4.71
N SER A 139 -12.38 3.05 -5.34
CA SER A 139 -13.67 3.10 -4.61
C SER A 139 -13.95 1.83 -3.79
N ALA A 140 -13.67 0.66 -4.37
CA ALA A 140 -13.82 -0.63 -3.69
C ALA A 140 -12.89 -0.78 -2.48
N TRP A 141 -11.63 -0.31 -2.58
CA TRP A 141 -10.71 -0.30 -1.44
C TRP A 141 -11.15 0.62 -0.31
N ARG A 142 -11.69 1.81 -0.61
CA ARG A 142 -12.25 2.72 0.41
C ARG A 142 -13.44 2.09 1.13
N ALA A 143 -14.35 1.45 0.40
CA ALA A 143 -15.48 0.74 0.98
C ALA A 143 -15.01 -0.34 1.97
N ARG A 144 -14.07 -1.20 1.54
CA ARG A 144 -13.48 -2.24 2.42
C ARG A 144 -12.76 -1.66 3.64
N GLN A 145 -12.06 -0.53 3.47
CA GLN A 145 -11.42 0.18 4.58
C GLN A 145 -12.45 0.72 5.57
N SER A 146 -13.59 1.24 5.09
CA SER A 146 -14.70 1.72 5.92
C SER A 146 -15.33 0.56 6.69
N GLU A 147 -15.71 -0.52 5.99
CA GLU A 147 -16.25 -1.74 6.60
C GLU A 147 -15.30 -2.31 7.65
N TRP A 148 -13.99 -2.32 7.36
CA TRP A 148 -12.99 -2.69 8.33
C TRP A 148 -13.04 -1.74 9.53
N THR A 149 -12.97 -0.44 9.33
CA THR A 149 -12.92 0.54 10.42
C THR A 149 -14.18 0.50 11.30
N GLU A 150 -15.36 0.47 10.70
CA GLU A 150 -16.67 0.41 11.36
C GLU A 150 -16.88 -0.92 12.10
N GLY A 151 -16.49 -2.04 11.50
CA GLY A 151 -16.60 -3.36 12.11
C GLY A 151 -15.65 -3.62 13.29
N LYS A 152 -14.80 -2.65 13.65
CA LYS A 152 -13.79 -2.79 14.73
C LYS A 152 -14.42 -3.20 16.06
N GLU A 153 -15.50 -2.54 16.45
CA GLU A 153 -16.17 -2.82 17.72
C GLU A 153 -16.74 -4.23 17.73
N GLN A 154 -17.47 -4.61 16.68
CA GLN A 154 -18.08 -5.94 16.57
C GLN A 154 -17.02 -7.06 16.56
N ARG A 155 -15.90 -6.88 15.85
CA ARG A 155 -14.78 -7.84 15.86
C ARG A 155 -14.14 -7.96 17.24
N THR A 156 -13.94 -6.84 17.93
CA THR A 156 -13.36 -6.83 19.28
C THR A 156 -14.29 -7.52 20.28
N SER A 157 -15.58 -7.23 20.22
CA SER A 157 -16.61 -7.85 21.07
C SER A 157 -16.73 -9.35 20.84
N ARG A 158 -16.69 -9.80 19.57
CA ARG A 158 -16.68 -11.23 19.22
C ARG A 158 -15.44 -11.94 19.78
N ALA A 159 -14.25 -11.36 19.57
CA ALA A 159 -13.01 -11.93 20.09
C ALA A 159 -13.02 -11.99 21.63
N LEU A 160 -13.51 -10.94 22.30
CA LEU A 160 -13.65 -10.90 23.75
C LEU A 160 -14.62 -11.96 24.28
N ALA A 161 -15.76 -12.17 23.62
CA ALA A 161 -16.74 -13.18 24.00
C ALA A 161 -16.16 -14.60 23.94
N VAL A 162 -15.51 -14.95 22.82
CA VAL A 162 -14.86 -16.26 22.66
C VAL A 162 -13.71 -16.43 23.65
N ALA A 163 -12.86 -15.42 23.82
CA ALA A 163 -11.75 -15.46 24.77
C ALA A 163 -12.24 -15.67 26.22
N ARG A 164 -13.34 -15.03 26.62
CA ARG A 164 -13.95 -15.20 27.95
C ARG A 164 -14.50 -16.62 28.14
N GLN A 165 -15.20 -17.16 27.14
CA GLN A 165 -15.74 -18.52 27.19
C GLN A 165 -14.62 -19.55 27.37
N LEU A 166 -13.56 -19.47 26.56
CA LEU A 166 -12.41 -20.38 26.64
C LEU A 166 -11.65 -20.20 27.96
N ARG A 167 -11.53 -18.96 28.45
CA ARG A 167 -10.87 -18.67 29.73
C ARG A 167 -11.63 -19.23 30.92
N ASN A 168 -12.97 -19.19 30.89
CA ASN A 168 -13.82 -19.83 31.89
C ASN A 168 -13.66 -21.35 31.87
N GLY A 169 -13.43 -21.94 30.70
CA GLY A 169 -12.99 -23.33 30.52
C GLY A 169 -11.55 -23.62 30.98
N LYS A 170 -10.89 -22.67 31.69
CA LYS A 170 -9.52 -22.76 32.21
C LYS A 170 -8.41 -22.90 31.15
N GLN A 171 -8.69 -22.61 29.88
CA GLN A 171 -7.63 -22.59 28.86
C GLN A 171 -6.58 -21.51 29.15
N THR A 172 -5.34 -21.79 28.73
CA THR A 172 -4.23 -20.84 28.80
C THR A 172 -4.40 -19.73 27.77
N TYR A 173 -3.77 -18.57 27.98
CA TYR A 173 -3.80 -17.48 27.01
C TYR A 173 -3.22 -17.89 25.65
N LYS A 174 -2.23 -18.79 25.63
CA LYS A 174 -1.67 -19.37 24.41
C LYS A 174 -2.73 -20.17 23.63
N ALA A 175 -3.41 -21.12 24.28
CA ALA A 175 -4.46 -21.92 23.66
C ALA A 175 -5.61 -21.05 23.11
N ILE A 176 -5.99 -20.01 23.86
CA ILE A 176 -7.00 -19.05 23.40
C ILE A 176 -6.55 -18.30 22.13
N SER A 177 -5.27 -17.91 22.06
CA SER A 177 -4.74 -17.23 20.86
C SER A 177 -4.70 -18.16 19.64
N GLU A 178 -4.34 -19.43 19.83
CA GLU A 178 -4.33 -20.44 18.77
C GLU A 178 -5.74 -20.70 18.24
N GLU A 179 -6.72 -20.84 19.14
CA GLU A 179 -8.13 -21.07 18.79
C GLU A 179 -8.74 -19.87 18.02
N LEU A 180 -8.53 -18.65 18.51
CA LEU A 180 -9.00 -17.45 17.80
C LEU A 180 -8.37 -17.31 16.41
N ASN A 181 -7.09 -17.64 16.28
CA ASN A 181 -6.40 -17.62 14.99
C ASN A 181 -6.91 -18.73 14.05
N ALA A 182 -7.22 -19.92 14.57
CA ALA A 182 -7.79 -21.03 13.81
C ALA A 182 -9.21 -20.72 13.30
N GLN A 183 -10.00 -19.98 14.08
CA GLN A 183 -11.32 -19.48 13.67
C GLN A 183 -11.26 -18.21 12.79
N GLU A 184 -10.06 -17.78 12.40
CA GLU A 184 -9.81 -16.56 11.64
C GLU A 184 -10.37 -15.26 12.27
N ILE A 185 -10.58 -15.28 13.59
CA ILE A 185 -11.02 -14.10 14.34
C ILE A 185 -9.79 -13.23 14.57
N ARG A 186 -9.57 -12.24 13.70
CA ARG A 186 -8.43 -11.31 13.80
C ARG A 186 -8.65 -10.23 14.85
N SER A 187 -7.54 -9.67 15.35
CA SER A 187 -7.58 -8.50 16.22
C SER A 187 -8.15 -7.27 15.52
N ALA A 188 -8.43 -6.20 16.28
CA ALA A 188 -8.88 -4.91 15.75
C ALA A 188 -7.97 -4.33 14.64
N THR A 189 -6.68 -4.69 14.65
CA THR A 189 -5.67 -4.26 13.67
C THR A 189 -5.43 -5.27 12.54
N GLY A 190 -6.15 -6.40 12.54
CA GLY A 190 -6.02 -7.47 11.56
C GLY A 190 -4.88 -8.44 11.86
N LYS A 191 -4.07 -8.16 12.88
CA LYS A 191 -2.98 -9.05 13.31
C LYS A 191 -3.52 -10.33 13.95
N PRO A 192 -2.80 -11.46 13.81
CA PRO A 192 -3.04 -12.66 14.62
C PRO A 192 -2.97 -12.35 16.11
N TRP A 193 -3.71 -13.09 16.90
CA TRP A 193 -3.60 -13.03 18.35
C TRP A 193 -2.31 -13.68 18.83
N THR A 194 -1.65 -13.02 19.77
CA THR A 194 -0.56 -13.55 20.59
C THR A 194 -1.03 -13.70 22.03
N GLU A 195 -0.31 -14.49 22.83
CA GLU A 195 -0.60 -14.63 24.26
C GLU A 195 -0.73 -13.27 24.97
N GLU A 196 0.19 -12.36 24.70
CA GLU A 196 0.20 -11.02 25.31
C GLU A 196 -1.03 -10.21 24.90
N SER A 197 -1.42 -10.26 23.63
CA SER A 197 -2.60 -9.54 23.15
C SER A 197 -3.91 -10.09 23.73
N ILE A 198 -3.99 -11.39 24.00
CA ILE A 198 -5.13 -12.01 24.71
C ILE A 198 -5.18 -11.55 26.16
N ARG A 199 -4.03 -11.47 26.84
CA ARG A 199 -3.95 -10.94 28.20
C ARG A 199 -4.47 -9.50 28.27
N LYS A 200 -4.09 -8.66 27.30
CA LYS A 200 -4.59 -7.27 27.19
C LYS A 200 -6.09 -7.23 26.88
N LEU A 201 -6.58 -8.10 26.00
CA LEU A 201 -7.99 -8.18 25.63
C LEU A 201 -8.88 -8.55 26.83
N LEU A 202 -8.47 -9.54 27.62
CA LEU A 202 -9.25 -10.01 28.78
C LEU A 202 -9.13 -9.10 30.00
N GLY A 203 -8.10 -8.25 30.05
CA GLY A 203 -7.81 -7.42 31.22
C GLY A 203 -7.32 -8.22 32.43
N PRO A 204 -6.93 -7.56 33.53
CA PRO A 204 -6.63 -8.25 34.78
C PRO A 204 -7.87 -9.00 35.29
N LYS A 205 -7.66 -10.16 35.94
CA LYS A 205 -8.72 -10.84 36.69
C LYS A 205 -9.29 -9.85 37.71
N ARG A 206 -10.56 -9.50 37.57
CA ARG A 206 -11.34 -8.92 38.67
C ARG A 206 -11.68 -10.00 39.68
#